data_AF-A0A4Q7Q8E2-F1
#
_entry.id   AF-A0A4Q7Q8E2-F1
#
_cell.length_a   1.000
_cell.length_b   1.000
_cell.length_c   1.000
_cell.angle_alpha   90.00
_cell.angle_beta   90.00
_cell.angle_gamma   90.00
#
_symmetry.space_group_name_H-M   'P 1'
#
loop_
_entity.id
_entity.type
_entity.pdbx_description
1 polymer ?
#
loop_
_entity_poly.entity_id
_entity_poly.type
_entity_poly.pdbx_seq_one_letter_code
_entity_poly.pdbx_strand_id
1 'polypeptide(L)' 'MDKMIQVIERTERGLRVRRVSEHDIKKDLQHFDDVFIDGVFTLNRLQKPRTKLRPMLAYCKQKGITPDELTPEEWQQFYE' A
#
# COMPACT_ATOMS: atom_id res chain seq x y z
N MET A 1 23.14 5.68 26.41
CA MET A 1 23.36 6.42 25.15
C MET A 1 22.31 5.91 24.18
N ASP A 2 21.38 6.76 23.75
CA ASP A 2 20.34 6.34 22.82
C ASP A 2 20.95 5.99 21.47
N LYS A 3 20.59 4.82 20.97
CA LYS A 3 21.06 4.34 19.67
C LYS A 3 20.36 5.16 18.58
N MET A 4 21.13 5.72 17.66
CA MET A 4 20.61 6.51 16.55
C MET A 4 20.35 5.58 15.35
N ILE A 5 19.14 5.64 14.80
CA ILE A 5 18.68 4.83 13.68
C ILE A 5 18.47 5.74 12.46
N GLN A 6 18.87 5.27 11.28
CA GLN A 6 18.63 5.95 10.02
C GLN A 6 17.36 5.41 9.38
N VAL A 7 16.38 6.29 9.17
CA VAL A 7 15.12 5.97 8.49
C VAL A 7 15.17 6.53 7.09
N ILE A 8 14.95 5.67 6.10
CA ILE A 8 14.95 6.01 4.68
C ILE A 8 13.52 5.98 4.16
N GLU A 9 13.04 7.11 3.66
CA GLU A 9 11.68 7.29 3.15
C GLU A 9 11.73 7.58 1.66
N ARG A 10 10.92 6.86 0.88
CA ARG A 10 10.79 7.14 -0.56
C ARG A 10 9.76 8.26 -0.75
N THR A 11 10.16 9.33 -1.43
CA THR A 11 9.35 10.51 -1.75
C THR A 11 9.25 10.68 -3.27
N GLU A 12 8.34 11.54 -3.74
CA GLU A 12 8.17 11.87 -5.17
C GLU A 12 9.45 12.44 -5.81
N ARG A 13 10.34 13.03 -5.00
CA ARG A 13 11.61 13.64 -5.43
C ARG A 13 12.84 12.76 -5.18
N GLY A 14 12.66 11.52 -4.71
CA GLY A 14 13.75 10.59 -4.40
C GLY A 14 13.74 10.09 -2.96
N LEU A 15 14.90 9.71 -2.42
CA LEU A 15 15.02 9.17 -1.06
C LEU A 15 15.31 10.28 -0.05
N ARG A 16 14.54 10.32 1.05
CA ARG A 16 14.80 11.17 2.22
C ARG A 16 15.36 10.32 3.35
N VAL A 17 16.50 10.71 3.90
CA VAL A 17 17.12 10.03 5.05
C VAL A 17 16.98 10.90 6.29
N ARG A 18 16.43 10.33 7.38
CA ARG A 18 16.31 10.99 8.70
C ARG A 18 17.07 10.19 9.75
N ARG A 19 17.64 10.87 10.73
CA ARG A 19 18.24 10.25 11.92
C ARG A 19 17.29 10.45 13.10
N VAL A 20 16.87 9.36 13.71
CA VAL A 20 15.94 9.35 14.84
C VAL A 20 16.52 8.51 15.96
N SER A 21 16.16 8.81 17.20
CA SER A 21 16.57 7.98 18.33
C SER A 21 15.73 6.70 18.39
N GLU A 22 16.32 5.62 18.92
CA GLU A 22 15.60 4.37 19.18
C GLU A 22 14.41 4.57 20.13
N HIS A 23 14.53 5.51 21.08
CA HIS A 23 13.46 5.89 21.99
C HIS A 23 12.27 6.52 21.26
N ASP A 24 12.53 7.41 20.30
CA ASP A 24 11.47 8.04 19.50
C ASP A 24 10.76 7.03 18.61
N ILE A 25 11.51 6.10 17.98
CA ILE A 25 10.91 5.00 17.21
C ILE A 25 10.01 4.14 18.09
N LYS A 26 10.44 3.83 19.31
CA LYS A 26 9.67 3.00 20.24
C LYS A 26 8.37 3.69 20.66
N LYS A 27 8.40 5.01 20.87
CA LYS A 27 7.19 5.80 21.16
C LYS A 27 6.24 5.84 19.96
N ASP A 28 6.78 6.01 18.76
CA ASP A 28 5.96 5.97 17.54
C ASP A 28 5.30 4.60 17.38
N LEU A 29 6.04 3.51 17.56
CA LEU A 29 5.49 2.15 17.51
C LEU A 29 4.42 1.91 18.57
N GLN A 30 4.65 2.36 19.81
CA GLN A 30 3.63 2.28 20.88
C GLN A 30 2.38 3.08 20.53
N HIS A 31 2.53 4.28 19.97
CA HIS A 31 1.39 5.06 19.50
C HIS A 31 0.63 4.35 18.38
N PHE A 32 1.33 3.70 17.45
CA PHE A 32 0.70 2.88 16.42
C PHE A 32 -0.01 1.66 17.02
N ASP A 33 0.61 0.91 17.93
CA ASP A 33 -0.02 -0.25 18.56
C ASP A 33 -1.26 0.15 19.39
N ASP A 34 -1.18 1.26 20.14
CA ASP A 34 -2.28 1.77 20.97
C ASP A 34 -3.47 2.27 20.12
N VAL A 35 -3.18 2.86 18.95
CA VAL A 35 -4.21 3.39 18.04
C VAL A 35 -4.79 2.28 17.15
N PHE A 36 -4.07 1.16 16.96
CA PHE A 36 -4.44 0.06 16.08
C PHE A 36 -4.40 -1.29 16.81
N ILE A 37 -5.31 -1.46 17.78
CA ILE A 37 -5.42 -2.63 18.69
C ILE A 37 -5.44 -3.98 17.94
N ASP A 38 -5.96 -4.01 16.71
CA ASP A 38 -6.14 -5.24 15.93
C ASP A 38 -4.98 -5.51 14.94
N GLY A 39 -4.05 -4.56 14.79
CA GLY A 39 -2.91 -4.65 13.86
C GLY A 39 -3.25 -4.66 12.36
N VAL A 40 -4.52 -4.40 12.00
CA VAL A 40 -4.98 -4.42 10.60
C VAL A 40 -4.99 -3.01 10.01
N PHE A 41 -4.08 -2.77 9.05
CA PHE A 41 -4.07 -1.54 8.25
C PHE A 41 -4.59 -1.83 6.84
N THR A 42 -5.72 -1.23 6.48
CA THR A 42 -6.12 -1.09 5.07
C THR A 42 -5.82 0.32 4.61
N LEU A 43 -4.95 0.49 3.61
CA LEU A 43 -4.89 1.74 2.85
C LEU A 43 -6.28 1.98 2.27
N ASN A 44 -6.98 3.01 2.76
CA ASN A 44 -8.29 3.37 2.26
C ASN A 44 -8.14 4.03 0.87
N ARG A 45 -7.81 3.23 -0.15
CA ARG A 45 -7.85 3.66 -1.55
C ARG A 45 -9.29 3.65 -2.01
N LEU A 46 -9.97 4.78 -1.77
CA LEU A 46 -11.24 5.19 -2.36
C LEU A 46 -12.43 4.35 -1.91
N GLN A 47 -13.47 5.03 -1.41
CA GLN A 47 -14.69 4.45 -0.82
C GLN A 47 -15.53 3.56 -1.76
N LYS A 48 -15.07 3.27 -2.99
CA LYS A 48 -15.62 2.24 -3.86
C LYS A 48 -14.46 1.60 -4.63
N PRO A 49 -14.37 0.26 -4.69
CA PRO A 49 -13.49 -0.37 -5.67
C PRO A 49 -13.97 0.06 -7.05
N ARG A 50 -13.25 1.00 -7.69
CA ARG A 50 -13.52 1.47 -9.06
C ARG A 50 -13.46 0.37 -10.11
N THR A 51 -13.06 -0.83 -9.71
CA THR A 51 -12.86 -1.95 -10.62
C THR A 51 -13.60 -3.18 -10.10
N LYS A 52 -14.40 -3.79 -10.97
CA LYS A 52 -15.01 -5.10 -10.73
C LYS A 52 -13.93 -6.20 -10.80
N LEU A 53 -13.16 -6.33 -9.71
CA LEU A 53 -11.99 -7.22 -9.62
C LEU A 53 -12.31 -8.69 -9.89
N ARG A 54 -13.43 -9.21 -9.37
CA ARG A 54 -13.82 -10.61 -9.57
C ARG A 54 -14.12 -10.94 -11.04
N PRO A 55 -14.96 -10.18 -11.77
CA PRO A 55 -15.13 -10.33 -13.21
C PRO A 55 -13.83 -10.20 -14.01
N MET A 56 -12.99 -9.21 -13.66
CA MET A 56 -11.70 -9.00 -14.33
C MET A 56 -10.78 -10.21 -14.19
N LEU A 57 -10.64 -10.75 -12.97
CA LEU A 57 -9.81 -11.94 -12.73
C LEU A 57 -10.38 -13.19 -13.42
N ALA A 58 -11.70 -13.35 -13.50
CA ALA A 58 -12.33 -14.44 -14.22
C ALA A 58 -12.07 -14.36 -15.73
N TYR A 59 -12.15 -13.16 -16.31
CA TYR A 59 -11.82 -12.88 -17.71
C TYR A 59 -10.34 -13.19 -18.02
N CYS A 60 -9.42 -12.70 -17.17
CA CYS A 60 -8.00 -12.97 -17.27
C CYS A 60 -7.71 -14.48 -17.25
N LYS A 61 -8.34 -15.21 -16.31
CA LYS A 61 -8.21 -16.67 -16.19
C LYS A 61 -8.73 -17.42 -17.43
N GLN A 62 -9.82 -16.96 -18.05
CA GLN A 62 -10.35 -17.57 -19.27
C GLN A 62 -9.42 -17.36 -20.47
N LYS A 63 -8.78 -16.20 -20.56
CA LYS A 63 -7.83 -15.88 -21.61
C LYS A 63 -6.42 -16.41 -21.36
N GLY A 64 -6.13 -16.89 -20.15
CA GLY A 64 -4.79 -17.32 -19.76
C GLY A 64 -3.79 -16.17 -19.63
N ILE A 65 -4.29 -14.96 -19.40
CA ILE A 65 -3.50 -13.73 -19.26
C ILE A 65 -3.57 -13.21 -17.82
N THR A 66 -2.66 -12.31 -17.46
CA THR A 66 -2.66 -11.59 -16.18
C THR A 66 -3.21 -10.17 -16.35
N PRO A 67 -3.70 -9.51 -15.29
CA PRO A 67 -4.31 -8.17 -15.39
C PRO A 67 -3.41 -7.08 -16.00
N ASP A 68 -2.09 -7.25 -15.91
CA ASP A 68 -1.06 -6.41 -16.53
C ASP A 68 -0.95 -6.58 -18.05
N GLU A 69 -1.49 -7.67 -18.61
CA GLU A 69 -1.53 -7.94 -20.05
C GLU A 69 -2.82 -7.45 -20.71
N LEU A 70 -3.78 -6.94 -19.94
CA LEU A 70 -5.03 -6.37 -20.45
C LEU A 70 -4.77 -5.06 -21.20
N THR A 71 -5.42 -4.88 -22.35
CA THR A 71 -5.36 -3.61 -23.08
C THR A 71 -6.18 -2.52 -22.37
N PRO A 72 -5.92 -1.23 -22.64
CA PRO A 72 -6.72 -0.14 -22.09
C PRO A 72 -8.23 -0.26 -22.36
N GLU A 73 -8.60 -0.81 -23.52
CA GLU A 73 -10.00 -1.04 -23.92
C GLU A 73 -10.65 -2.17 -23.12
N GLU A 74 -9.88 -3.23 -22.81
CA GLU A 74 -10.35 -4.33 -21.96
C GLU A 74 -10.49 -3.87 -20.50
N TRP A 75 -9.57 -3.03 -20.02
CA TRP A 75 -9.66 -2.38 -18.71
C TRP A 75 -10.92 -1.56 -18.53
N GLN A 76 -11.37 -0.86 -19.57
CA GLN A 76 -12.58 -0.02 -19.52
C GLN A 76 -13.85 -0.80 -19.17
N GLN A 77 -13.92 -2.09 -19.51
CA GLN A 77 -15.08 -2.94 -19.23
C GLN A 77 -15.24 -3.23 -17.73
N PHE A 78 -14.17 -3.04 -16.96
CA PHE A 78 -14.15 -3.33 -15.53
C PHE A 78 -14.20 -2.07 -14.65
N TYR A 79 -14.11 -0.86 -15.23
CA TYR A 79 -14.31 0.39 -14.50
C TYR A 79 -15.80 0.65 -14.24
N GLU A 80 -16.12 1.13 -13.02
CA GLU A 80 -17.47 1.58 -12.63
C GLU A 80 -17.66 3.08 -12.86
#